data_AF-A0A9E4IQE4-F1
#
_entry.id   AF-A0A9E4IQE4-F1
#
_cell.length_a   1.000
_cell.length_b   1.000
_cell.length_c   1.000
_cell.angle_alpha   90.00
_cell.angle_beta   90.00
_cell.angle_gamma   90.00
#
_symmetry.space_group_name_H-M   'P 1'
#
loop_
_entity.id
_entity.type
_entity.pdbx_description
1 polymer ?
#
loop_
_entity_poly.entity_id
_entity_poly.type
_entity_poly.pdbx_seq_one_letter_code
_entity_poly.pdbx_strand_id
1 'polypeptide(L)'
;MTGRPGGPVSETGAPPRSEPPAQPAGFSSATAGSSVIIDGPPPPVAPEIVARDAAGRATVRAVRLNAPLRVDGVLDDGIYETVPSIEG
;
A
#
# COMPACT_ATOMS: atom_id res chain seq x y z
N MET A 1 10.57 56.24 20.89
CA MET A 1 11.80 55.91 20.12
C MET A 1 12.23 54.50 20.57
N THR A 2 11.65 53.45 19.97
CA THR A 2 12.34 52.44 19.10
C THR A 2 13.02 51.36 19.95
N GLY A 3 12.83 50.04 19.87
CA GLY A 3 12.16 49.08 18.98
C GLY A 3 12.75 47.69 19.34
N ARG A 4 12.04 46.57 19.20
CA ARG A 4 12.64 45.20 19.25
C ARG A 4 13.47 44.99 17.98
N PRO A 5 14.67 44.34 17.95
CA PRO A 5 14.77 42.85 17.86
C PRO A 5 16.18 42.19 18.14
N GLY A 6 16.25 40.84 18.08
CA GLY A 6 17.36 40.07 17.46
C GLY A 6 18.54 39.55 18.32
N GLY A 7 18.77 38.23 18.35
CA GLY A 7 19.97 37.56 18.93
C GLY A 7 21.19 37.51 17.97
N PRO A 8 22.26 36.76 18.31
CA PRO A 8 22.74 35.77 17.33
C PRO A 8 23.10 34.39 17.91
N VAL A 9 22.65 33.40 17.15
CA VAL A 9 23.16 32.05 16.87
C VAL A 9 24.56 31.67 17.39
N SER A 10 24.67 30.54 18.09
CA SER A 10 25.91 29.76 18.17
C SER A 10 25.85 28.63 17.15
N GLU A 11 26.30 28.96 15.94
CA GLU A 11 26.66 28.02 14.89
C GLU A 11 27.94 27.29 15.33
N THR A 12 27.84 26.00 15.69
CA THR A 12 29.01 25.12 15.74
C THR A 12 29.04 24.34 14.44
N GLY A 13 30.00 24.69 13.58
CA GLY A 13 30.20 24.06 12.29
C GLY A 13 30.57 22.59 12.45
N ALA A 14 29.67 21.72 12.03
CA ALA A 14 30.01 20.39 11.54
C ALA A 14 30.05 20.46 10.00
N PRO A 15 31.03 19.84 9.32
CA PRO A 15 31.11 19.88 7.86
C PRO A 15 29.83 19.28 7.24
N PRO A 16 29.40 19.71 6.04
CA PRO A 16 28.32 19.04 5.34
C PRO A 16 28.81 17.63 5.00
N ARG A 17 28.44 16.65 5.82
CA ARG A 17 28.47 15.25 5.43
C ARG A 17 27.62 15.19 4.16
N SER A 18 28.26 14.91 3.02
CA SER A 18 27.58 14.70 1.75
C SER A 18 26.54 13.60 1.96
N GLU A 19 25.30 14.00 2.23
CA GLU A 19 24.18 13.08 2.35
C GLU A 19 23.86 12.65 0.92
N PRO A 20 24.07 11.37 0.55
CA PRO A 20 23.65 10.89 -0.75
C PRO A 20 22.15 11.18 -0.87
N PRO A 21 21.64 11.65 -2.02
CA PRO A 21 20.21 11.89 -2.18
C PRO A 21 19.47 10.65 -1.69
N ALA A 22 18.58 10.82 -0.72
CA ALA A 22 17.72 9.78 -0.19
C ALA A 22 16.91 9.23 -1.37
N GLN A 23 17.42 8.17 -1.98
CA GLN A 23 16.73 7.47 -3.04
C GLN A 23 15.46 6.92 -2.40
N PRO A 24 14.25 7.32 -2.85
CA PRO A 24 13.04 6.73 -2.33
C PRO A 24 13.14 5.23 -2.60
N ALA A 25 13.05 4.42 -1.54
CA ALA A 25 13.02 2.97 -1.66
C ALA A 25 11.79 2.60 -2.51
N GLY A 26 12.01 2.43 -3.81
CA GLY A 26 11.00 1.96 -4.73
C GLY A 26 10.55 0.58 -4.29
N PHE A 27 9.23 0.40 -4.14
CA PHE A 27 8.63 -0.89 -3.89
C PHE A 27 8.97 -1.81 -5.08
N SER A 28 9.87 -2.77 -4.85
CA SER A 28 10.21 -3.75 -5.88
C SER A 28 8.99 -4.62 -6.16
N SER A 29 8.42 -4.50 -7.36
CA SER A 29 7.35 -5.39 -7.81
C SER A 29 7.98 -6.78 -8.04
N ALA A 30 7.75 -7.69 -7.09
CA ALA A 30 8.13 -9.08 -7.27
C ALA A 30 7.40 -9.62 -8.50
N THR A 31 8.18 -10.16 -9.44
CA THR A 31 7.68 -10.73 -10.69
C THR A 31 6.70 -11.86 -10.37
N ALA A 32 5.45 -11.73 -10.83
CA ALA A 32 4.41 -12.75 -10.65
C ALA A 32 4.69 -13.90 -11.62
N GLY A 33 5.52 -14.84 -11.21
CA GLY A 33 5.88 -16.02 -12.01
C GLY A 33 6.11 -17.30 -11.20
N SER A 34 6.01 -17.23 -9.87
CA SER A 34 6.05 -18.41 -9.00
C SER A 34 4.62 -18.88 -8.76
N SER A 35 4.30 -20.10 -9.21
CA SER A 35 3.12 -20.84 -8.77
C SER A 35 3.27 -21.10 -7.27
N VAL A 36 2.78 -20.15 -6.47
CA VAL A 36 2.63 -20.30 -5.03
C VAL A 36 1.64 -21.44 -4.81
N ILE A 37 1.98 -22.35 -3.92
CA ILE A 37 1.07 -23.42 -3.47
C ILE A 37 0.29 -22.85 -2.30
N ILE A 38 -1.02 -22.69 -2.47
CA ILE A 38 -1.93 -22.22 -1.42
C ILE A 38 -2.59 -23.47 -0.84
N ASP A 39 -2.42 -23.71 0.46
CA ASP A 39 -3.16 -24.76 1.16
C ASP A 39 -4.59 -24.26 1.47
N GLY A 40 -5.46 -24.36 0.48
CA GLY A 40 -6.83 -23.86 0.55
C GLY A 40 -7.72 -24.47 -0.54
N PRO A 41 -9.00 -24.06 -0.59
CA PRO A 41 -9.88 -24.43 -1.70
C PRO A 41 -9.28 -23.99 -3.05
N PRO A 42 -9.72 -24.60 -4.17
CA PRO A 42 -9.28 -24.18 -5.48
C PRO A 42 -9.58 -22.68 -5.69
N PRO A 43 -8.80 -22.01 -6.56
CA PRO A 43 -9.03 -20.60 -6.86
C PRO A 43 -10.47 -20.38 -7.36
N PRO A 44 -11.14 -19.29 -6.91
CA PRO A 44 -12.51 -19.00 -7.30
C PRO A 44 -12.63 -18.73 -8.81
N VAL A 45 -13.75 -19.11 -9.40
CA VAL A 45 -14.06 -18.88 -10.82
C VAL A 45 -14.88 -17.59 -10.95
N ALA A 46 -14.51 -16.72 -11.88
CA ALA A 46 -15.22 -15.46 -12.09
C ALA A 46 -16.72 -15.69 -12.37
N PRO A 47 -17.63 -14.83 -11.85
CA PRO A 47 -17.38 -13.58 -11.14
C PRO A 47 -17.09 -13.73 -9.64
N GLU A 48 -17.12 -14.95 -9.10
CA GLU A 48 -16.83 -15.19 -7.69
C GLU A 48 -15.42 -14.74 -7.33
N ILE A 49 -15.28 -14.17 -6.14
CA ILE A 49 -14.00 -13.67 -5.63
C ILE A 49 -13.51 -14.40 -4.38
N VAL A 50 -14.34 -15.28 -3.81
CA VAL A 50 -14.03 -16.06 -2.61
C VAL A 50 -14.54 -17.50 -2.78
N ALA A 51 -13.65 -18.48 -2.63
CA ALA A 51 -14.01 -19.88 -2.50
C ALA A 51 -13.76 -20.33 -1.06
N ARG A 52 -14.66 -21.13 -0.47
CA ARG A 52 -14.51 -21.69 0.88
C ARG A 52 -14.71 -23.20 0.89
N ASP A 53 -14.00 -23.90 1.78
CA ASP A 53 -14.19 -25.34 2.01
C ASP A 53 -14.89 -25.65 3.35
N ALA A 54 -15.25 -26.91 3.56
CA ALA A 54 -15.96 -27.38 4.76
C ALA A 54 -15.15 -27.28 6.05
N ALA A 55 -13.82 -27.17 5.97
CA ALA A 55 -12.94 -26.92 7.10
C ALA A 55 -12.82 -25.41 7.42
N GLY A 56 -13.53 -24.55 6.68
CA GLY A 56 -13.54 -23.11 6.88
C GLY A 56 -12.36 -22.37 6.26
N ARG A 57 -11.54 -23.03 5.43
CA ARG A 57 -10.47 -22.33 4.71
C ARG A 57 -11.04 -21.57 3.52
N ALA A 58 -10.43 -20.44 3.19
CA ALA A 58 -10.85 -19.58 2.10
C ALA A 58 -9.70 -19.28 1.13
N THR A 59 -10.01 -19.13 -0.14
CA THR A 59 -9.09 -18.58 -1.15
C THR A 59 -9.77 -17.41 -1.84
N VAL A 60 -9.09 -16.27 -1.82
CA VAL A 60 -9.62 -14.99 -2.31
C VAL A 60 -8.84 -14.53 -3.53
N ARG A 61 -9.54 -13.98 -4.52
CA ARG A 61 -8.93 -13.42 -5.73
C ARG A 61 -8.28 -12.08 -5.41
N ALA A 62 -6.97 -11.97 -5.66
CA ALA A 62 -6.29 -10.68 -5.63
C ALA A 62 -6.63 -9.85 -6.87
N VAL A 63 -7.02 -8.58 -6.68
CA VAL A 63 -7.25 -7.62 -7.76
C VAL A 63 -6.14 -6.58 -7.76
N ARG A 64 -5.49 -6.42 -8.92
CA ARG A 64 -4.46 -5.40 -9.11
C ARG A 64 -5.13 -4.04 -9.25
N LEU A 65 -4.70 -3.08 -8.43
CA LEU A 65 -5.13 -1.70 -8.54
C LEU A 65 -4.39 -0.99 -9.69
N ASN A 66 -5.13 -0.21 -10.47
CA ASN A 66 -4.63 0.63 -11.57
C ASN A 66 -4.56 2.12 -11.19
N ALA A 67 -5.14 2.50 -10.05
CA ALA A 67 -5.18 3.84 -9.48
C ALA A 67 -4.87 3.76 -7.98
N PRO A 68 -4.43 4.86 -7.34
CA PRO A 68 -4.19 4.90 -5.90
C PRO A 68 -5.51 4.78 -5.12
N LEU A 69 -5.55 3.89 -4.12
CA LEU A 69 -6.72 3.69 -3.26
C LEU A 69 -6.77 4.73 -2.14
N ARG A 70 -7.91 5.38 -1.95
CA ARG A 70 -8.16 6.30 -0.83
C ARG A 70 -8.80 5.57 0.34
N VAL A 71 -8.18 5.67 1.52
CA VAL A 71 -8.66 5.01 2.76
C VAL A 71 -9.14 6.08 3.74
N ASP A 72 -10.21 6.79 3.35
CA ASP A 72 -10.86 7.83 4.15
C ASP A 72 -12.21 7.38 4.74
N GLY A 73 -12.69 6.19 4.36
CA GLY A 73 -13.92 5.57 4.86
C GLY A 73 -15.18 5.86 4.04
N VAL A 74 -15.09 6.67 2.97
CA VAL A 74 -16.26 7.01 2.12
C VAL A 74 -16.59 5.92 1.09
N LEU A 75 -15.62 5.10 0.69
CA LEU A 75 -15.76 4.01 -0.29
C LEU A 75 -16.23 4.46 -1.69
N ASP A 76 -15.85 5.66 -2.15
CA ASP A 76 -16.24 6.16 -3.49
C ASP A 76 -15.30 5.74 -4.64
N ASP A 77 -14.20 5.05 -4.31
CA ASP A 77 -13.20 4.66 -5.30
C ASP A 77 -13.77 3.61 -6.28
N GLY A 78 -13.52 3.79 -7.59
CA GLY A 78 -14.18 3.00 -8.64
C GLY A 78 -13.90 1.48 -8.58
N ILE A 79 -12.87 1.05 -7.85
CA ILE A 79 -12.63 -0.38 -7.60
C ILE A 79 -13.77 -1.03 -6.82
N TYR A 80 -14.41 -0.30 -5.91
CA TYR A 80 -15.51 -0.81 -5.08
C TYR A 80 -16.79 -1.03 -5.87
N GLU A 81 -16.96 -0.37 -7.02
CA GLU A 81 -18.10 -0.57 -7.91
C GLU A 81 -17.88 -1.71 -8.92
N THR A 82 -16.62 -2.02 -9.23
CA THR A 82 -16.26 -2.94 -10.32
C THR A 82 -15.89 -4.34 -9.85
N VAL A 83 -15.52 -4.49 -8.58
CA VAL A 83 -15.20 -5.77 -7.96
C VAL A 83 -16.30 -6.14 -6.97
N PRO A 84 -16.89 -7.35 -7.06
CA PRO A 84 -17.86 -7.81 -6.07
C PRO A 84 -17.30 -7.78 -4.65
N SER A 85 -18.15 -7.50 -3.66
CA SER A 85 -17.78 -7.60 -2.25
C SER A 85 -17.55 -9.06 -1.83
N ILE A 86 -16.75 -9.24 -0.77
CA ILE A 86 -16.58 -10.57 -0.16
C ILE A 86 -17.78 -10.83 0.72
N GLU A 87 -18.62 -11.77 0.29
CA GLU A 87 -19.78 -12.20 1.06
C GLU A 87 -19.37 -13.19 2.17
N GLY A 88 -20.10 -13.14 3.29
CA GLY A 88 -19.83 -13.78 4.57
C GLY A 88 -20.58 -15.08 4.78
#